data_AF-A0A087SI44-F1
#
_entry.id   AF-A0A087SI44-F1
#
_cell.length_a   1.000
_cell.length_b   1.000
_cell.length_c   1.000
_cell.angle_alpha   90.00
_cell.angle_beta   90.00
_cell.angle_gamma   90.00
#
_symmetry.space_group_name_H-M   'P 1'
#
loop_
_entity.id
_entity.type
_entity.pdbx_description
1 polymer ?
#
loop_
_entity_poly.entity_id
_entity_poly.type
_entity_poly.pdbx_seq_one_letter_code
_entity_poly.pdbx_strand_id
1 'polypeptide(L)'
;MPGSDASNEDVLALLPKHTDFSEEEEEEEAAPSQAASHYSHLPQHQPRVPLPLPHTEGASPQRRSSSRTAAIPRINLNKLDINALRRYRTLHGLPGIGPHTSKDQLVVAVAEHLSAQTMDEMAVLEKFRERAKRYKAL
;
A
#
# COMPACT_ATOMS: atom_id res chain seq x y z
N MET A 1 -41.11 8.38 54.71
CA MET A 1 -41.80 7.15 55.16
C MET A 1 -42.74 6.72 54.05
N PRO A 2 -42.92 5.41 53.79
CA PRO A 2 -41.97 4.51 53.13
C PRO A 2 -42.67 3.62 52.07
N GLY A 3 -41.91 2.72 51.44
CA GLY A 3 -42.44 1.48 50.84
C GLY A 3 -42.72 1.57 49.34
N SER A 4 -42.42 0.57 48.51
CA SER A 4 -41.98 -0.82 48.71
C SER A 4 -41.40 -1.24 47.35
N ASP A 5 -40.23 -1.86 47.22
CA ASP A 5 -39.87 -3.24 47.59
C ASP A 5 -40.79 -4.33 46.99
N ALA A 6 -40.16 -5.44 46.62
CA ALA A 6 -40.59 -6.67 45.96
C ALA A 6 -40.56 -6.65 44.42
N SER A 7 -39.53 -7.19 43.77
CA SER A 7 -39.12 -8.62 43.66
C SER A 7 -39.80 -9.36 42.51
N ASN A 8 -39.00 -9.68 41.51
CA ASN A 8 -38.90 -10.99 40.84
C ASN A 8 -37.64 -10.88 39.95
N GLU A 9 -36.46 -11.32 40.38
CA GLU A 9 -36.02 -12.71 40.56
C GLU A 9 -36.29 -13.57 39.31
N ASP A 10 -35.17 -14.05 38.76
CA ASP A 10 -35.04 -15.28 38.00
C ASP A 10 -35.55 -15.39 36.56
N VAL A 11 -34.63 -15.11 35.63
CA VAL A 11 -34.24 -16.19 34.69
C VAL A 11 -32.72 -16.31 34.69
N LEU A 12 -32.25 -17.22 35.53
CA LEU A 12 -30.89 -17.71 35.66
C LEU A 12 -30.27 -18.19 34.33
N ALA A 13 -28.95 -18.00 34.25
CA ALA A 13 -27.96 -18.89 33.64
C ALA A 13 -27.90 -18.93 32.09
N LEU A 14 -26.77 -18.99 31.39
CA LEU A 14 -25.43 -19.45 31.71
C LEU A 14 -24.43 -18.62 30.87
N LEU A 15 -23.39 -18.11 31.53
CA LEU A 15 -22.06 -17.95 30.93
C LEU A 15 -21.26 -19.19 31.34
N PRO A 16 -20.57 -19.86 30.42
CA PRO A 16 -19.12 -20.03 30.58
C PRO A 16 -18.38 -19.82 29.26
N LYS A 17 -17.35 -18.97 29.23
CA LYS A 17 -15.94 -19.19 29.65
C LYS A 17 -15.08 -19.78 28.52
N HIS A 18 -14.06 -18.99 28.18
CA HIS A 18 -12.69 -19.36 27.80
C HIS A 18 -12.46 -20.60 26.93
N THR A 19 -11.90 -20.36 25.75
CA THR A 19 -10.94 -21.23 25.07
C THR A 19 -9.96 -20.26 24.39
N ASP A 20 -8.85 -19.85 25.01
CA ASP A 20 -7.60 -20.61 25.13
C ASP A 20 -7.43 -21.67 24.04
N PHE A 21 -6.49 -21.42 23.14
CA PHE A 21 -6.02 -22.39 22.14
C PHE A 21 -4.51 -22.46 22.32
N SER A 22 -4.11 -23.31 23.27
CA SER A 22 -2.74 -23.76 23.47
C SER A 22 -2.38 -24.84 22.46
N GLU A 23 -1.12 -24.77 22.04
CA GLU A 23 -0.37 -25.78 21.26
C GLU A 23 -0.38 -27.14 21.94
N GLU A 24 -0.60 -28.22 21.19
CA GLU A 24 -0.12 -29.55 21.55
C GLU A 24 0.36 -30.28 20.27
N GLU A 25 1.66 -30.59 20.26
CA GLU A 25 2.34 -31.51 19.36
C GLU A 25 1.84 -32.93 19.62
N GLU A 26 1.65 -33.75 18.60
CA GLU A 26 1.74 -35.21 18.78
C GLU A 26 2.43 -35.86 17.59
N GLU A 27 3.44 -36.63 17.96
CA GLU A 27 4.32 -37.48 17.20
C GLU A 27 3.55 -38.63 16.55
N GLU A 28 3.78 -38.89 15.27
CA GLU A 28 3.54 -40.23 14.72
C GLU A 28 4.89 -40.85 14.36
N GLU A 29 5.34 -41.66 15.32
CA GLU A 29 6.43 -42.63 15.24
C GLU A 29 6.05 -43.74 14.26
N ALA A 30 6.81 -43.89 13.17
CA ALA A 30 6.85 -45.13 12.41
C ALA A 30 8.20 -45.27 11.68
N ALA A 31 9.19 -45.79 12.40
CA ALA A 31 10.28 -46.56 11.81
C ALA A 31 10.23 -48.00 12.40
N PRO A 32 10.91 -49.03 11.84
CA PRO A 32 11.77 -49.06 10.65
C PRO A 32 11.42 -50.23 9.69
N SER A 33 12.02 -50.26 8.50
CA SER A 33 12.94 -51.34 8.07
C SER A 33 13.10 -51.38 6.54
N GLN A 34 14.26 -50.91 6.09
CA GLN A 34 15.15 -51.54 5.11
C GLN A 34 14.56 -51.98 3.76
N ALA A 35 15.00 -51.31 2.68
CA ALA A 35 15.93 -51.93 1.72
C ALA A 35 16.35 -50.98 0.59
N ALA A 36 17.59 -51.18 0.15
CA ALA A 36 18.14 -50.83 -1.17
C ALA A 36 18.55 -49.36 -1.43
N SER A 37 19.79 -49.10 -1.02
CA SER A 37 20.79 -48.31 -1.75
C SER A 37 20.50 -48.11 -3.24
N HIS A 38 20.23 -46.87 -3.63
CA HIS A 38 20.53 -46.39 -4.99
C HIS A 38 21.03 -44.95 -4.91
N TYR A 39 22.25 -44.78 -4.37
CA TYR A 39 23.05 -43.63 -4.75
C TYR A 39 23.35 -43.74 -6.23
N SER A 40 22.87 -42.79 -7.02
CA SER A 40 23.61 -42.26 -8.16
C SER A 40 23.04 -40.90 -8.57
N HIS A 41 23.96 -39.99 -8.88
CA HIS A 41 23.91 -38.88 -9.86
C HIS A 41 22.79 -37.81 -9.81
N LEU A 42 23.08 -36.69 -9.14
CA LEU A 42 22.59 -35.36 -9.58
C LEU A 42 23.43 -34.90 -10.79
N PRO A 43 22.83 -34.36 -11.86
CA PRO A 43 23.59 -33.71 -12.93
C PRO A 43 24.16 -32.37 -12.42
N GLN A 44 25.48 -32.29 -12.29
CA GLN A 44 26.19 -31.03 -12.09
C GLN A 44 26.03 -30.15 -13.34
N HIS A 45 25.24 -29.09 -13.24
CA HIS A 45 25.25 -28.01 -14.24
C HIS A 45 26.53 -27.18 -14.08
N GLN A 46 27.46 -27.31 -15.03
CA GLN A 46 28.65 -26.48 -15.12
C GLN A 46 28.29 -25.02 -15.48
N PRO A 47 29.03 -24.02 -14.94
CA PRO A 47 28.92 -22.63 -15.40
C PRO A 47 29.49 -22.50 -16.82
N ARG A 48 28.65 -22.06 -17.75
CA ARG A 48 29.03 -21.86 -19.16
C ARG A 48 29.86 -20.58 -19.30
N VAL A 49 31.12 -20.71 -19.70
CA VAL A 49 31.98 -19.58 -20.10
C VAL A 49 31.43 -18.88 -21.36
N PRO A 50 31.38 -17.53 -21.42
CA PRO A 50 30.95 -16.81 -22.62
C PRO A 50 32.00 -16.88 -23.75
N LEU A 51 31.54 -17.23 -24.95
CA LEU A 51 32.32 -17.23 -26.19
C LEU A 51 32.50 -15.78 -26.73
N PRO A 52 33.67 -15.34 -27.21
CA PRO A 52 33.85 -14.01 -27.80
C PRO A 52 33.20 -13.90 -29.18
N LEU A 53 32.41 -12.86 -29.42
CA LEU A 53 31.85 -12.55 -30.74
C LEU A 53 32.84 -11.74 -31.61
N PRO A 54 32.81 -11.92 -32.95
CA PRO A 54 33.69 -11.20 -33.87
C PRO A 54 33.34 -9.71 -33.97
N HIS A 55 34.41 -8.93 -34.11
CA HIS A 55 34.46 -7.48 -34.28
C HIS A 55 33.80 -7.05 -35.60
N THR A 56 32.70 -6.29 -35.52
CA THR A 56 32.22 -5.48 -36.63
C THR A 56 32.60 -4.03 -36.36
N GLU A 57 33.60 -3.55 -37.10
CA GLU A 57 33.97 -2.15 -37.13
C GLU A 57 32.89 -1.33 -37.84
N GLY A 58 32.61 -0.12 -37.33
CA GLY A 58 31.84 0.89 -38.04
C GLY A 58 30.41 1.11 -37.55
N ALA A 59 30.25 1.55 -36.30
CA ALA A 59 29.05 2.29 -35.91
C ALA A 59 29.47 3.42 -34.97
N SER A 60 29.80 4.58 -35.54
CA SER A 60 29.90 5.82 -34.78
C SER A 60 28.55 6.09 -34.14
N PRO A 61 28.43 6.15 -32.80
CA PRO A 61 27.17 6.54 -32.18
C PRO A 61 27.01 8.03 -32.44
N GLN A 62 26.25 8.36 -33.50
CA GLN A 62 25.68 9.69 -33.64
C GLN A 62 24.82 9.91 -32.40
N ARG A 63 25.40 10.59 -31.41
CA ARG A 63 24.71 11.05 -30.21
C ARG A 63 23.60 11.96 -30.72
N ARG A 64 22.43 11.38 -30.96
CA ARG A 64 21.19 12.12 -31.12
C ARG A 64 21.02 12.82 -29.80
N SER A 65 21.47 14.07 -29.74
CA SER A 65 21.10 15.00 -28.69
C SER A 65 19.62 15.22 -28.88
N SER A 66 18.82 14.30 -28.34
CA SER A 66 17.41 14.52 -28.11
C SER A 66 17.37 15.65 -27.10
N SER A 67 17.18 16.86 -27.63
CA SER A 67 16.68 18.00 -26.86
C SER A 67 15.38 17.52 -26.23
N ARG A 68 15.49 16.94 -25.04
CA ARG A 68 14.38 16.74 -24.13
C ARG A 68 14.05 18.14 -23.69
N THR A 69 13.22 18.84 -24.48
CA THR A 69 12.44 19.93 -23.94
C THR A 69 11.78 19.34 -22.69
N ALA A 70 12.22 19.80 -21.52
CA ALA A 70 11.75 19.27 -20.26
C ALA A 70 10.25 19.58 -20.20
N ALA A 71 9.43 18.63 -20.63
CA ALA A 71 7.99 18.80 -20.62
C ALA A 71 7.60 19.07 -19.17
N ILE A 72 6.88 20.17 -18.96
CA ILE A 72 6.36 20.50 -17.63
C ILE A 72 5.53 19.29 -17.16
N PRO A 73 5.87 18.67 -16.03
CA PRO A 73 5.17 17.48 -15.57
C PRO A 73 3.69 17.82 -15.34
N ARG A 74 2.80 17.09 -16.01
CA ARG A 74 1.35 17.24 -15.87
C ARG A 74 0.84 16.29 -14.79
N ILE A 75 0.10 16.83 -13.82
CA ILE A 75 -0.53 16.03 -12.77
C ILE A 75 -1.83 15.41 -13.31
N ASN A 76 -1.98 14.10 -13.20
CA ASN A 76 -3.21 13.40 -13.58
C ASN A 76 -4.08 13.09 -12.35
N LEU A 77 -5.11 13.92 -12.14
CA LEU A 77 -6.04 13.78 -11.01
C LEU A 77 -7.01 12.59 -11.15
N ASN A 78 -7.20 12.04 -12.35
CA ASN A 78 -8.07 10.86 -12.54
C ASN A 78 -7.52 9.62 -11.84
N LYS A 79 -6.21 9.59 -11.56
CA LYS A 79 -5.55 8.53 -10.80
C LYS A 79 -5.91 8.55 -9.31
N LEU A 80 -6.51 9.64 -8.82
CA LEU A 80 -6.90 9.76 -7.43
C LEU A 80 -8.23 9.04 -7.17
N ASP A 81 -8.34 8.36 -6.03
CA ASP A 81 -9.59 7.74 -5.60
C ASP A 81 -10.66 8.81 -5.31
N ILE A 82 -11.94 8.45 -5.51
CA ILE A 82 -13.07 9.35 -5.28
C ILE A 82 -13.12 9.83 -3.82
N ASN A 83 -12.71 9.01 -2.85
CA ASN A 83 -12.67 9.41 -1.44
C ASN A 83 -11.60 10.46 -1.18
N ALA A 84 -10.44 10.35 -1.82
CA ALA A 84 -9.39 11.35 -1.70
C ALA A 84 -9.78 12.68 -2.33
N LEU A 85 -10.46 12.67 -3.48
CA LEU A 85 -11.04 13.87 -4.09
C LEU A 85 -12.10 14.52 -3.17
N ARG A 86 -12.97 13.70 -2.55
CA ARG A 86 -13.96 14.20 -1.57
C ARG A 86 -13.31 14.79 -0.33
N ARG A 87 -12.25 14.17 0.20
CA ARG A 87 -11.48 14.72 1.34
C ARG A 87 -10.87 16.07 1.00
N TYR A 88 -10.30 16.20 -0.20
CA TYR A 88 -9.78 17.49 -0.67
C TYR A 88 -10.91 18.54 -0.71
N ARG A 89 -12.05 18.20 -1.31
CA ARG A 89 -13.24 19.07 -1.33
C ARG A 89 -13.63 19.56 0.07
N THR A 90 -13.72 18.66 1.04
CA THR A 90 -14.14 19.01 2.40
C THR A 90 -13.12 19.86 3.14
N LEU A 91 -11.83 19.61 2.94
CA LEU A 91 -10.75 20.36 3.59
C LEU A 91 -10.62 21.78 3.04
N HIS A 92 -10.88 21.97 1.74
CA HIS A 92 -10.72 23.23 1.04
C HIS A 92 -12.05 23.96 0.75
N GLY A 93 -13.18 23.40 1.17
CA GLY A 93 -14.49 24.06 1.05
C GLY A 93 -14.89 24.38 -0.40
N LEU A 94 -14.61 23.48 -1.35
CA LEU A 94 -14.88 23.74 -2.77
C LEU A 94 -16.39 24.00 -2.99
N PRO A 95 -16.78 25.17 -3.54
CA PRO A 95 -18.17 25.55 -3.71
C PRO A 95 -18.86 24.77 -4.84
N GLY A 96 -20.18 24.57 -4.72
CA GLY A 96 -21.01 24.07 -5.83
C GLY A 96 -21.01 22.55 -6.05
N ILE A 97 -20.38 21.77 -5.17
CA ILE A 97 -20.23 20.32 -5.36
C ILE A 97 -21.00 19.56 -4.28
N GLY A 98 -22.21 19.08 -4.61
CA GLY A 98 -23.08 18.34 -3.70
C GLY A 98 -22.54 16.97 -3.25
N PRO A 99 -23.17 16.32 -2.26
CA PRO A 99 -22.72 15.02 -1.72
C PRO A 99 -22.68 13.89 -2.77
N HIS A 100 -23.51 13.98 -3.81
CA HIS A 100 -23.64 12.97 -4.88
C HIS A 100 -22.88 13.29 -6.16
N THR A 101 -21.87 14.16 -6.08
CA THR A 101 -21.08 14.57 -7.25
C THR A 101 -20.29 13.38 -7.82
N SER A 102 -20.26 13.28 -9.17
CA SER A 102 -19.47 12.27 -9.89
C SER A 102 -17.96 12.50 -9.75
N LYS A 103 -17.18 11.46 -10.05
CA LYS A 103 -15.71 11.54 -9.99
C LYS A 103 -15.15 12.61 -10.92
N ASP A 104 -15.66 12.69 -12.15
CA ASP A 104 -15.16 13.63 -13.15
C ASP A 104 -15.41 15.09 -12.76
N GLN A 105 -16.59 15.38 -12.21
CA GLN A 105 -16.92 16.71 -11.68
C GLN A 105 -16.00 17.09 -10.51
N LEU A 106 -15.69 16.15 -9.61
CA LEU A 106 -14.71 16.38 -8.54
C LEU A 106 -13.33 16.67 -9.11
N VAL A 107 -12.90 15.94 -10.14
CA VAL A 107 -11.59 16.15 -10.77
C VAL A 107 -11.48 17.56 -11.37
N VAL A 108 -12.50 18.00 -12.11
CA VAL A 108 -12.51 19.34 -12.73
C VAL A 108 -12.40 20.42 -11.66
N ALA A 109 -13.24 20.36 -10.63
CA ALA A 109 -13.23 21.41 -9.61
C ALA A 109 -11.96 21.41 -8.76
N VAL A 110 -11.38 20.24 -8.47
CA VAL A 110 -10.08 20.15 -7.78
C VAL A 110 -8.96 20.71 -8.67
N ALA A 111 -9.00 20.46 -9.98
CA ALA A 111 -8.01 21.02 -10.91
C ALA A 111 -8.08 22.55 -10.95
N GLU A 112 -9.29 23.11 -11.04
CA GLU A 112 -9.51 24.56 -11.02
C GLU A 112 -9.07 25.20 -9.72
N HIS A 113 -9.39 24.58 -8.58
CA HIS A 113 -8.95 25.08 -7.28
C HIS A 113 -7.42 25.04 -7.14
N LEU A 114 -6.77 23.94 -7.55
CA LEU A 114 -5.31 23.81 -7.49
C LEU A 114 -4.58 24.79 -8.40
N SER A 115 -5.13 25.10 -9.59
CA SER A 115 -4.50 26.04 -10.52
C SER A 115 -4.62 27.49 -10.04
N ALA A 116 -5.70 27.82 -9.34
CA ALA A 116 -5.90 29.14 -8.73
C ALA A 116 -5.15 29.30 -7.39
N GLN A 117 -4.72 28.20 -6.77
CA GLN A 117 -4.09 28.22 -5.46
C GLN A 117 -2.66 28.77 -5.55
N THR A 118 -2.38 29.81 -4.76
CA THR A 118 -1.03 30.33 -4.53
C THR A 118 -0.56 29.91 -3.14
N MET A 119 0.70 29.48 -3.03
CA MET A 119 1.28 29.02 -1.78
C MET A 119 2.68 29.60 -1.60
N ASP A 120 3.02 29.95 -0.36
CA ASP A 120 4.40 30.26 0.02
C ASP A 120 5.22 28.97 0.11
N GLU A 121 6.28 28.88 -0.69
CA GLU A 121 7.13 27.70 -0.79
C GLU A 121 7.78 27.37 0.55
N MET A 122 8.29 28.38 1.25
CA MET A 122 9.02 28.18 2.51
C MET A 122 8.09 27.62 3.60
N ALA A 123 6.89 28.19 3.75
CA ALA A 123 5.90 27.67 4.68
C ALA A 123 5.44 26.24 4.34
N VAL A 124 5.31 25.89 3.05
CA VAL A 124 4.93 24.52 2.64
C VAL A 124 6.04 23.52 2.99
N LEU A 125 7.29 23.84 2.68
CA LEU A 125 8.43 22.97 2.96
C LEU A 125 8.66 22.77 4.47
N GLU A 126 8.50 23.82 5.27
CA GLU A 126 8.62 23.72 6.72
C GLU A 126 7.54 22.81 7.32
N LYS A 127 6.28 23.02 6.94
CA LYS A 127 5.15 22.18 7.40
C LYS A 127 5.30 20.74 6.93
N PHE A 128 5.78 20.52 5.70
CA PHE A 128 6.06 19.19 5.19
C PHE A 128 7.15 18.49 6.00
N ARG A 129 8.28 19.17 6.24
CA ARG A 129 9.40 18.67 7.05
C ARG A 129 8.95 18.29 8.46
N GLU A 130 8.19 19.15 9.12
CA GLU A 130 7.68 18.89 10.47
C GLU A 130 6.80 17.63 10.51
N ARG A 131 5.86 17.49 9.56
CA ARG A 131 5.01 16.31 9.46
C ARG A 131 5.80 15.05 9.11
N ALA A 132 6.76 15.13 8.19
CA ALA A 132 7.60 14.01 7.80
C ALA A 132 8.49 13.52 8.96
N LYS A 133 8.97 14.43 9.82
CA LYS A 133 9.70 14.06 11.05
C LYS A 133 8.82 13.25 12.00
N ARG A 134 7.57 13.67 12.20
CA ARG A 134 6.61 12.95 13.07
C ARG A 134 6.20 11.59 12.49
N TYR A 135 6.11 11.48 11.17
CA TYR A 135 5.74 10.22 10.52
C TYR A 135 6.79 9.11 10.71
N LYS A 136 8.07 9.45 10.85
CA LYS A 136 9.14 8.48 11.17
C LYS A 136 9.13 8.00 12.62
N ALA A 137 8.30 8.59 13.48
CA ALA A 137 8.13 8.22 14.87
C ALA A 137 6.86 7.38 15.12
N LEU A 138 6.13 7.04 14.06
CA LEU A 138 5.04 6.06 14.01
C LEU A 138 5.57 4.78 13.33
#